data_AF-A0A831Y1F8-F1
#
_entry.id   AF-A0A831Y1F8-F1
#
_cell.length_a   1.000
_cell.length_b   1.000
_cell.length_c   1.000
_cell.angle_alpha   90.00
_cell.angle_beta   90.00
_cell.angle_gamma   90.00
#
_symmetry.space_group_name_H-M   'P 1'
#
loop_
_entity.id
_entity.type
_entity.pdbx_description
1 polymer ?
#
loop_
_entity_poly.entity_id
_entity_poly.type
_entity_poly.pdbx_seq_one_letter_code
_entity_poly.pdbx_strand_id
1 'polypeptide(L)'
;MSVDVAYVAIGELDKLLAQYEERLRGVEDTWKAFVESSQTLKGSWDGDFMRAEIRLQQIEGVVAELTRELEVLAAKRELGLISEEDYAKLAEESRRKIAELEEKAKSLRDRMDQIDMRIRYAWARSLTKERLSKLDLVALEKKVEDAYSAGAIDQNIYAKLKLEIEVMKAVWEMLNILEPTR
;
A
#
# COMPACT_ATOMS: atom_id res chain seq x y z
N MET A 1 55.46 -29.31 -18.53
CA MET A 1 55.18 -29.16 -17.09
C MET A 1 54.59 -27.79 -16.75
N SER A 2 55.31 -26.66 -16.84
CA SER A 2 54.73 -25.34 -16.48
C SER A 2 53.56 -24.90 -17.36
N VAL A 3 53.62 -25.18 -18.66
CA VAL A 3 52.55 -24.87 -19.62
C VAL A 3 51.31 -25.73 -19.39
N ASP A 4 51.50 -27.02 -19.08
CA ASP A 4 50.39 -27.95 -18.79
C ASP A 4 49.64 -27.55 -17.51
N VAL A 5 50.38 -27.11 -16.49
CA VAL A 5 49.81 -26.57 -15.24
C VAL A 5 48.99 -25.30 -15.51
N ALA A 6 49.46 -24.43 -16.40
CA ALA A 6 48.72 -23.23 -16.78
C ALA A 6 47.40 -23.57 -17.51
N TYR A 7 47.40 -24.54 -18.43
CA TYR A 7 46.16 -24.97 -19.10
C TYR A 7 45.15 -25.63 -18.15
N VAL A 8 45.62 -26.41 -17.17
CA VAL A 8 44.74 -26.95 -16.13
C VAL A 8 44.14 -25.83 -15.29
N ALA A 9 44.95 -24.86 -14.85
CA ALA A 9 44.48 -23.71 -14.07
C ALA A 9 43.45 -22.85 -14.84
N ILE A 10 43.66 -22.65 -16.15
CA ILE A 10 42.68 -21.97 -17.02
C ILE A 10 41.37 -22.74 -17.04
N GLY A 11 41.40 -24.05 -17.28
CA GLY A 11 40.19 -24.87 -17.33
C GLY A 11 39.43 -24.93 -15.99
N GLU A 12 40.13 -24.88 -14.86
CA GLU A 12 39.51 -24.79 -13.54
C GLU A 12 38.88 -23.41 -13.30
N LEU A 13 39.58 -22.34 -13.69
CA LEU A 13 39.07 -20.97 -13.58
C LEU A 13 37.83 -20.76 -14.46
N ASP A 14 37.85 -21.21 -15.71
CA ASP A 14 36.71 -21.09 -16.63
C ASP A 14 35.47 -21.79 -16.08
N LYS A 15 35.63 -22.99 -15.51
CA LYS A 15 34.53 -23.71 -14.84
C LYS A 15 34.00 -22.94 -13.63
N LEU A 16 34.88 -22.36 -12.82
CA LEU A 16 34.49 -21.58 -11.65
C LEU A 16 33.71 -20.32 -12.07
N LEU A 17 34.22 -19.57 -13.04
CA LEU A 17 33.57 -18.37 -13.56
C LEU A 17 32.21 -18.69 -14.17
N ALA A 18 32.11 -19.75 -14.99
CA ALA A 18 30.84 -20.20 -15.56
C ALA A 18 29.79 -20.53 -14.49
N GLN A 19 30.19 -21.14 -13.36
CA GLN A 19 29.27 -21.39 -12.24
C GLN A 19 28.77 -20.10 -11.59
N TYR A 20 29.62 -19.08 -11.47
CA TYR A 20 29.20 -17.78 -10.94
C TYR A 20 28.31 -17.01 -11.92
N GLU A 21 28.58 -17.08 -13.22
CA GLU A 21 27.72 -16.48 -14.25
C GLU A 21 26.32 -17.09 -14.23
N GLU A 22 26.21 -18.42 -14.11
CA GLU A 22 24.92 -19.11 -13.99
C GLU A 22 24.18 -18.71 -12.71
N ARG A 23 24.88 -18.67 -11.57
CA ARG A 23 24.29 -18.24 -10.29
C ARG A 23 23.83 -16.78 -10.33
N LEU A 24 24.63 -15.90 -10.91
CA LEU A 24 24.30 -14.49 -11.06
C LEU A 24 23.04 -14.32 -11.92
N ARG A 25 22.95 -15.03 -13.04
CA ARG A 25 21.76 -15.05 -13.89
C ARG A 25 20.51 -15.47 -13.11
N GLY A 26 20.61 -16.52 -12.28
CA GLY A 26 19.49 -16.95 -11.43
C GLY A 26 19.04 -15.90 -10.41
N VAL A 27 19.98 -15.15 -9.82
CA VAL A 27 19.67 -14.02 -8.92
C VAL A 27 18.99 -12.89 -9.70
N GLU A 28 19.50 -12.53 -10.87
CA GLU A 28 18.94 -11.48 -11.72
C GLU A 28 17.52 -11.81 -12.20
N ASP A 29 17.26 -13.06 -12.60
CA ASP A 29 15.94 -13.48 -13.06
C ASP A 29 14.92 -13.49 -11.92
N THR A 30 15.32 -13.96 -10.74
CA THR A 30 14.48 -13.90 -9.53
C THR A 30 14.18 -12.46 -9.15
N TRP A 31 15.17 -11.56 -9.26
CA TRP A 31 14.99 -10.14 -9.02
C TRP A 31 14.01 -9.49 -10.00
N LYS A 32 14.14 -9.77 -11.30
CA LYS A 32 13.21 -9.26 -12.33
C LYS A 32 11.78 -9.70 -12.04
N ALA A 33 11.57 -10.98 -11.74
CA ALA A 33 10.24 -11.51 -11.39
C ALA A 33 9.66 -10.83 -10.14
N PHE A 34 10.48 -10.59 -9.11
CA PHE A 34 10.08 -9.83 -7.92
C PHE A 34 9.68 -8.39 -8.27
N VAL A 35 10.46 -7.73 -9.13
CA VAL A 35 10.18 -6.35 -9.54
C VAL A 35 8.84 -6.27 -10.27
N GLU A 36 8.61 -7.11 -11.28
CA GLU A 36 7.37 -7.14 -12.05
C GLU A 36 6.15 -7.44 -11.18
N SER A 37 6.26 -8.44 -10.32
CA SER A 37 5.17 -8.85 -9.43
C SER A 37 4.82 -7.76 -8.41
N SER A 38 5.83 -7.13 -7.79
CA SER A 38 5.62 -6.08 -6.79
C SER A 38 4.98 -4.83 -7.39
N GLN A 39 5.37 -4.47 -8.62
CA GLN A 39 4.82 -3.32 -9.33
C GLN A 39 3.38 -3.57 -9.79
N THR A 40 3.10 -4.78 -10.30
CA THR A 40 1.73 -5.19 -10.63
C THR A 40 0.84 -5.18 -9.40
N LEU A 41 1.33 -5.71 -8.27
CA LEU A 41 0.60 -5.73 -7.01
C LEU A 41 0.26 -4.31 -6.50
N LYS A 42 1.23 -3.37 -6.55
CA LYS A 42 0.99 -1.96 -6.19
C LYS A 42 -0.06 -1.33 -7.09
N GLY A 43 0.06 -1.49 -8.41
CA GLY A 43 -0.89 -0.93 -9.36
C GLY A 43 -2.32 -1.45 -9.17
N SER A 44 -2.48 -2.75 -8.93
CA SER A 44 -3.78 -3.34 -8.60
C SER A 44 -4.34 -2.81 -7.28
N TRP A 45 -3.49 -2.74 -6.24
CA TRP A 45 -3.91 -2.25 -4.94
C TRP A 45 -4.33 -0.77 -4.97
N ASP A 46 -3.62 0.08 -5.69
CA ASP A 46 -3.99 1.50 -5.82
C ASP A 46 -5.40 1.68 -6.42
N GLY A 47 -5.76 0.83 -7.40
CA GLY A 47 -7.11 0.81 -7.97
C GLY A 47 -8.16 0.21 -7.04
N ASP A 48 -7.78 -0.78 -6.23
CA ASP A 48 -8.69 -1.51 -5.33
C ASP A 48 -8.91 -0.78 -4.01
N PHE A 49 -7.92 -0.01 -3.56
CA PHE A 49 -7.93 0.70 -2.28
C PHE A 49 -9.11 1.66 -2.20
N MET A 50 -9.36 2.45 -3.24
CA MET A 50 -10.52 3.34 -3.32
C MET A 50 -11.85 2.59 -3.24
N ARG A 51 -11.92 1.40 -3.85
CA ARG A 51 -13.14 0.57 -3.77
C ARG A 51 -13.36 0.05 -2.35
N ALA A 52 -12.29 -0.32 -1.65
CA ALA A 52 -12.34 -0.77 -0.26
C ALA A 52 -12.72 0.38 0.69
N GLU A 53 -12.14 1.56 0.52
CA GLU A 53 -12.48 2.79 1.27
C GLU A 53 -13.96 3.13 1.16
N ILE A 54 -14.53 3.11 -0.05
CA ILE A 54 -15.97 3.38 -0.26
C ILE A 54 -16.84 2.40 0.54
N ARG A 55 -16.47 1.12 0.58
CA ARG A 55 -17.24 0.11 1.36
C ARG A 55 -17.10 0.33 2.86
N LEU A 56 -15.91 0.73 3.32
CA LEU A 56 -15.69 1.07 4.72
C LEU A 56 -16.54 2.27 5.14
N GLN A 57 -16.53 3.34 4.33
CA GLN A 57 -17.35 4.54 4.55
C GLN A 57 -18.85 4.22 4.55
N GLN A 58 -19.31 3.28 3.72
CA GLN A 58 -20.71 2.84 3.74
C GLN A 58 -21.08 2.18 5.08
N ILE A 59 -20.21 1.35 5.65
CA ILE A 59 -20.43 0.72 6.96
C ILE A 59 -20.50 1.81 8.04
N GLU A 60 -19.57 2.75 8.01
CA GLU A 60 -19.52 3.86 8.98
C GLU A 60 -20.72 4.80 8.85
N GLY A 61 -21.21 5.01 7.62
CA GLY A 61 -22.44 5.74 7.36
C GLY A 61 -23.66 5.09 8.02
N VAL A 62 -23.78 3.76 7.94
CA VAL A 62 -24.86 3.02 8.62
C VAL A 62 -24.74 3.12 10.14
N VAL A 63 -23.52 3.06 10.68
CA VAL A 63 -23.28 3.29 12.12
C VAL A 63 -23.75 4.68 12.55
N ALA A 64 -23.40 5.71 11.77
CA ALA A 64 -23.81 7.08 12.04
C ALA A 64 -25.35 7.25 11.97
N GLU A 65 -26.01 6.60 11.01
CA GLU A 65 -27.47 6.60 10.89
C GLU A 65 -28.13 5.94 12.10
N LEU A 66 -27.71 4.73 12.48
CA LEU A 66 -28.23 4.02 13.66
C LEU A 66 -28.00 4.81 14.96
N THR A 67 -26.87 5.52 15.06
CA THR A 67 -26.56 6.37 16.21
C THR A 67 -27.54 7.54 16.29
N ARG A 68 -27.85 8.16 15.16
CA ARG A 68 -28.84 9.23 15.07
C ARG A 68 -30.25 8.73 15.38
N GLU A 69 -30.61 7.54 14.91
CA GLU A 69 -31.90 6.91 15.25
C GLU A 69 -32.04 6.67 16.76
N LEU A 70 -30.96 6.25 17.43
CA LEU A 70 -30.91 6.11 18.89
C LEU A 70 -31.14 7.44 19.62
N GLU A 71 -30.53 8.54 19.15
CA GLU A 71 -30.76 9.88 19.70
C GLU A 71 -32.23 10.30 19.55
N VAL A 72 -32.83 10.04 18.38
CA VAL A 72 -34.26 10.32 18.15
C VAL A 72 -35.15 9.46 19.03
N LEU A 73 -34.83 8.18 19.23
CA LEU A 73 -35.56 7.30 20.16
C LEU A 73 -35.48 7.80 21.60
N ALA A 74 -34.30 8.26 22.05
CA ALA A 74 -34.12 8.84 23.37
C ALA A 74 -34.98 10.11 23.55
N ALA A 75 -35.02 11.00 22.56
CA ALA A 75 -35.86 12.19 22.59
C ALA A 75 -37.37 11.84 22.61
N LYS A 76 -37.81 10.85 21.83
CA LYS A 76 -39.21 10.38 21.85
C LYS A 76 -39.62 9.86 23.23
N ARG A 77 -38.73 9.12 23.90
CA ARG A 77 -38.95 8.65 25.26
C ARG A 77 -39.07 9.81 26.26
N GLU A 78 -38.17 10.79 26.18
CA GLU A 78 -38.21 11.98 27.04
C GLU A 78 -39.50 12.79 26.89
N LEU A 79 -40.07 12.81 25.68
CA LEU A 79 -41.36 13.44 25.39
C LEU A 79 -42.58 12.57 25.74
N GLY A 80 -42.37 11.36 26.27
CA GLY A 80 -43.44 10.42 26.61
C GLY A 80 -44.17 9.83 25.41
N LEU A 81 -43.57 9.88 24.21
CA LEU A 81 -44.16 9.38 22.96
C LEU A 81 -43.97 7.86 22.78
N ILE A 82 -43.07 7.25 23.55
CA ILE A 82 -42.84 5.81 23.60
C ILE A 82 -42.68 5.35 25.06
N SER A 83 -42.99 4.09 25.34
CA SER A 83 -42.81 3.50 26.68
C SER A 83 -41.32 3.24 26.97
N GLU A 84 -40.96 3.15 28.25
CA GLU A 84 -39.58 2.78 28.65
C GLU A 84 -39.22 1.37 28.16
N GLU A 85 -40.18 0.45 28.16
CA GLU A 85 -39.98 -0.95 27.73
C GLU A 85 -39.70 -1.04 26.21
N ASP A 86 -40.50 -0.33 25.40
CA ASP A 86 -40.28 -0.26 23.95
C ASP A 86 -38.95 0.42 23.61
N TYR A 87 -38.62 1.50 24.32
CA TYR A 87 -37.33 2.17 24.18
C TYR A 87 -36.18 1.21 24.50
N ALA A 88 -36.21 0.54 25.66
CA ALA A 88 -35.14 -0.33 26.09
C ALA A 88 -34.86 -1.44 25.06
N LYS A 89 -35.93 -2.07 24.54
CA LYS A 89 -35.83 -3.12 23.53
C LYS A 89 -35.24 -2.63 22.21
N LEU A 90 -35.73 -1.51 21.67
CA LEU A 90 -35.24 -0.95 20.41
C LEU A 90 -33.81 -0.39 20.55
N ALA A 91 -33.51 0.23 21.69
CA ALA A 91 -32.21 0.79 21.97
C ALA A 91 -31.14 -0.30 22.14
N GLU A 92 -31.46 -1.40 22.81
CA GLU A 92 -30.55 -2.53 22.98
C GLU A 92 -30.18 -3.17 21.64
N GLU A 93 -31.18 -3.41 20.76
CA GLU A 93 -30.91 -3.96 19.43
C GLU A 93 -30.02 -3.03 18.60
N SER A 94 -30.30 -1.73 18.61
CA SER A 94 -29.54 -0.73 17.85
C SER A 94 -28.11 -0.58 18.37
N ARG A 95 -27.93 -0.54 19.70
CA ARG A 95 -26.60 -0.50 20.33
C ARG A 95 -25.77 -1.73 19.99
N ARG A 96 -26.38 -2.92 19.98
CA ARG A 96 -25.70 -4.16 19.60
C ARG A 96 -25.23 -4.11 18.14
N LYS A 97 -26.08 -3.65 17.22
CA LYS A 97 -25.73 -3.52 15.79
C LYS A 97 -24.62 -2.50 15.57
N ILE A 98 -24.68 -1.35 16.25
CA ILE A 98 -23.63 -0.33 16.21
C ILE A 98 -22.30 -0.93 16.65
N ALA A 99 -22.26 -1.57 17.82
CA ALA A 99 -21.03 -2.17 18.34
C ALA A 99 -20.44 -3.22 17.39
N GLU A 100 -21.28 -4.09 16.81
CA GLU A 100 -20.84 -5.10 15.84
C GLU A 100 -20.27 -4.47 14.56
N LEU A 101 -20.93 -3.44 14.02
CA LEU A 101 -20.50 -2.77 12.79
C LEU A 101 -19.23 -1.95 13.02
N GLU A 102 -19.10 -1.27 14.15
CA GLU A 102 -17.90 -0.52 14.54
C GLU A 102 -16.69 -1.46 14.69
N GLU A 103 -16.85 -2.59 15.36
CA GLU A 103 -15.79 -3.59 15.52
C GLU A 103 -15.33 -4.13 14.15
N LYS A 104 -16.29 -4.48 13.27
CA LYS A 104 -15.98 -4.95 11.93
C LYS A 104 -15.32 -3.89 11.06
N ALA A 105 -15.81 -2.64 11.10
CA ALA A 105 -15.23 -1.52 10.37
C ALA A 105 -13.78 -1.30 10.80
N LYS A 106 -13.52 -1.29 12.11
CA LYS A 106 -12.17 -1.18 12.65
C LYS A 106 -11.26 -2.32 12.19
N SER A 107 -11.72 -3.57 12.30
CA SER A 107 -10.94 -4.74 11.86
C SER A 107 -10.60 -4.70 10.36
N LEU A 108 -11.56 -4.27 9.53
CA LEU A 108 -11.35 -4.11 8.09
C LEU A 108 -10.35 -2.99 7.79
N ARG A 109 -10.46 -1.84 8.46
CA ARG A 109 -9.51 -0.73 8.36
C ARG A 109 -8.10 -1.17 8.71
N ASP A 110 -7.91 -1.80 9.87
CA ASP A 110 -6.61 -2.28 10.33
C ASP A 110 -5.99 -3.25 9.32
N ARG A 111 -6.80 -4.13 8.73
CA ARG A 111 -6.35 -5.06 7.70
C ARG A 111 -5.98 -4.34 6.39
N MET A 112 -6.75 -3.34 5.98
CA MET A 112 -6.42 -2.52 4.81
C MET A 112 -5.08 -1.80 5.00
N ASP A 113 -4.86 -1.20 6.17
CA ASP A 113 -3.62 -0.48 6.50
C ASP A 113 -2.41 -1.43 6.52
N GLN A 114 -2.56 -2.62 7.07
CA GLN A 114 -1.50 -3.65 7.05
C GLN A 114 -1.16 -4.11 5.63
N ILE A 115 -2.16 -4.30 4.78
CA ILE A 115 -1.95 -4.67 3.37
C ILE A 115 -1.24 -3.52 2.64
N ASP A 116 -1.73 -2.29 2.78
CA ASP A 116 -1.16 -1.10 2.17
C ASP A 116 0.32 -0.92 2.54
N MET A 117 0.64 -1.01 3.83
CA MET A 117 2.02 -0.91 4.32
C MET A 117 2.94 -1.98 3.69
N ARG A 118 2.48 -3.24 3.63
CA ARG A 118 3.28 -4.35 3.08
C ARG A 118 3.48 -4.21 1.57
N ILE A 119 2.45 -3.76 0.86
CA ILE A 119 2.53 -3.51 -0.59
C ILE A 119 3.48 -2.35 -0.87
N ARG A 120 3.38 -1.24 -0.12
CA ARG A 120 4.32 -0.11 -0.22
C ARG A 120 5.75 -0.53 0.04
N TYR A 121 5.99 -1.36 1.07
CA TYR A 121 7.32 -1.87 1.38
C TYR A 121 7.91 -2.72 0.22
N ALA A 122 7.13 -3.65 -0.32
CA ALA A 122 7.57 -4.47 -1.46
C ALA A 122 7.81 -3.61 -2.72
N TRP A 123 6.89 -2.68 -2.99
CA TRP A 123 6.99 -1.73 -4.10
C TRP A 123 8.27 -0.88 -4.01
N ALA A 124 8.55 -0.26 -2.86
CA ALA A 124 9.73 0.58 -2.67
C ALA A 124 11.02 -0.19 -2.95
N ARG A 125 11.10 -1.45 -2.49
CA ARG A 125 12.25 -2.33 -2.76
C ARG A 125 12.38 -2.69 -4.22
N SER A 126 11.29 -2.74 -4.97
CA SER A 126 11.30 -3.07 -6.41
C SER A 126 11.60 -1.90 -7.34
N LEU A 127 11.82 -0.69 -6.80
CA LEU A 127 12.17 0.47 -7.63
C LEU A 127 13.56 0.29 -8.26
N THR A 128 13.66 0.56 -9.55
CA THR A 128 14.89 0.42 -10.33
C THR A 128 15.24 1.72 -11.04
N LYS A 129 16.52 1.90 -11.38
CA LYS A 129 17.01 3.07 -12.11
C LYS A 129 16.33 3.21 -13.47
N GLU A 130 16.17 2.11 -14.21
CA GLU A 130 15.50 2.12 -15.52
C GLU A 130 14.04 2.60 -15.44
N ARG A 131 13.35 2.29 -14.33
CA ARG A 131 11.96 2.72 -14.14
C ARG A 131 11.88 4.18 -13.71
N LEU A 132 12.69 4.56 -12.72
CA LEU A 132 12.71 5.92 -12.18
C LEU A 132 13.20 6.94 -13.21
N SER A 133 14.11 6.56 -14.12
CA SER A 133 14.58 7.45 -15.19
C SER A 133 13.51 7.82 -16.22
N LYS A 134 12.42 7.04 -16.29
CA LYS A 134 11.27 7.31 -17.16
C LYS A 134 10.26 8.27 -16.50
N LEU A 135 10.45 8.61 -15.22
CA LEU A 135 9.55 9.46 -14.46
C LEU A 135 10.15 10.86 -14.30
N ASP A 136 9.37 11.88 -14.65
CA ASP A 136 9.65 13.24 -14.22
C ASP A 136 9.05 13.44 -12.82
N LEU A 137 9.87 13.17 -11.79
CA LEU A 137 9.45 13.26 -10.39
C LEU A 137 9.09 14.68 -9.96
N VAL A 138 9.68 15.71 -10.59
CA VAL A 138 9.37 17.11 -10.32
C VAL A 138 7.99 17.46 -10.88
N ALA A 139 7.72 17.08 -12.13
CA ALA A 139 6.41 17.28 -12.72
C ALA A 139 5.32 16.45 -12.01
N LEU A 140 5.64 15.24 -11.57
CA LEU A 140 4.72 14.40 -10.80
C LEU A 140 4.36 15.05 -9.46
N GLU A 141 5.35 15.54 -8.72
CA GLU A 141 5.12 16.25 -7.47
C GLU A 141 4.24 17.48 -7.66
N LYS A 142 4.56 18.30 -8.67
CA LYS A 142 3.73 19.47 -8.99
C LYS A 142 2.28 19.09 -9.30
N LYS A 143 2.05 18.02 -10.06
CA LYS A 143 0.67 17.54 -10.34
C LYS A 143 -0.08 17.16 -9.06
N VAL A 144 0.59 16.56 -8.09
CA VAL A 144 0.00 16.21 -6.80
C VAL A 144 -0.35 17.47 -5.99
N GLU A 145 0.55 18.46 -5.95
CA GLU A 145 0.31 19.76 -5.30
C GLU A 145 -0.87 20.53 -5.94
N ASP A 146 -0.91 20.57 -7.28
CA ASP A 146 -1.96 21.25 -8.04
C ASP A 146 -3.32 20.56 -7.81
N ALA A 147 -3.35 19.23 -7.79
CA ALA A 147 -4.57 18.46 -7.53
C ALA A 147 -5.10 18.68 -6.10
N TYR A 148 -4.21 18.74 -5.10
CA TYR A 148 -4.59 19.03 -3.72
C TYR A 148 -5.11 20.47 -3.57
N SER A 149 -4.39 21.44 -4.14
CA SER A 149 -4.78 22.86 -4.13
C SER A 149 -6.11 23.12 -4.83
N ALA A 150 -6.43 22.34 -5.86
CA ALA A 150 -7.71 22.38 -6.57
C ALA A 150 -8.84 21.63 -5.83
N GLY A 151 -8.56 20.97 -4.69
CA GLY A 151 -9.53 20.16 -3.95
C GLY A 151 -9.92 18.86 -4.66
N ALA A 152 -9.17 18.43 -5.67
CA ALA A 152 -9.44 17.20 -6.42
C ALA A 152 -9.05 15.93 -5.64
N ILE A 153 -8.15 16.05 -4.67
CA ILE A 153 -7.76 15.00 -3.74
C ILE A 153 -7.82 15.51 -2.30
N ASP A 154 -8.16 14.63 -1.36
CA ASP A 154 -8.15 14.95 0.06
C ASP A 154 -6.73 14.89 0.67
N GLN A 155 -6.61 15.31 1.93
CA GLN A 155 -5.35 15.36 2.65
C GLN A 155 -4.70 13.98 2.84
N ASN A 156 -5.48 12.91 2.97
CA ASN A 156 -4.97 11.56 3.17
C ASN A 156 -4.34 11.04 1.86
N ILE A 157 -5.04 11.23 0.73
CA ILE A 157 -4.52 10.89 -0.59
C ILE A 157 -3.27 11.73 -0.91
N TYR A 158 -3.31 13.03 -0.63
CA TYR A 158 -2.15 13.91 -0.80
C TYR A 158 -0.93 13.44 -0.02
N ALA A 159 -1.07 13.16 1.28
CA ALA A 159 0.03 12.68 2.12
C ALA A 159 0.62 11.36 1.61
N LYS A 160 -0.24 10.43 1.16
CA LYS A 160 0.18 9.15 0.58
C LYS A 160 1.01 9.33 -0.69
N LEU A 161 0.58 10.20 -1.59
CA LEU A 161 1.28 10.46 -2.86
C LEU A 161 2.61 11.18 -2.64
N LYS A 162 2.66 12.15 -1.71
CA LYS A 162 3.90 12.84 -1.33
C LYS A 162 4.94 11.86 -0.79
N LEU A 163 4.53 10.99 0.13
CA LEU A 163 5.42 9.96 0.67
C LEU A 163 5.97 9.03 -0.43
N GLU A 164 5.14 8.61 -1.39
CA GLU A 164 5.58 7.78 -2.51
C GLU A 164 6.62 8.51 -3.38
N ILE A 165 6.42 9.80 -3.64
CA ILE A 165 7.38 10.63 -4.39
C ILE A 165 8.70 10.75 -3.63
N GLU A 166 8.66 10.99 -2.32
CA GLU A 166 9.86 11.06 -1.48
C GLU A 166 10.66 9.75 -1.50
N VAL A 167 9.97 8.61 -1.40
CA VAL A 167 10.61 7.29 -1.52
C VAL A 167 11.25 7.13 -2.90
N MET A 168 10.57 7.50 -3.98
CA MET A 168 11.13 7.43 -5.33
C MET A 168 12.39 8.29 -5.49
N LYS A 169 12.39 9.51 -4.94
CA LYS A 169 13.56 10.40 -4.95
C LYS A 169 14.73 9.82 -4.15
N ALA A 170 14.48 9.35 -2.93
CA ALA A 170 15.52 8.75 -2.09
C ALA A 170 16.15 7.50 -2.73
N VAL A 171 15.34 6.63 -3.33
CA VAL A 171 15.83 5.46 -4.05
C VAL A 171 16.60 5.87 -5.31
N TRP A 172 16.14 6.88 -6.06
CA TRP A 172 16.86 7.41 -7.21
C TRP A 172 18.26 7.89 -6.84
N GLU A 173 18.38 8.68 -5.77
CA GLU A 173 19.67 9.16 -5.26
C GLU A 173 20.59 8.01 -4.86
N MET A 174 20.07 7.04 -4.08
CA MET A 174 20.83 5.85 -3.66
C MET A 174 21.35 5.05 -4.86
N LEU A 175 20.51 4.80 -5.87
CA LEU A 175 20.88 4.03 -7.06
C LEU A 175 21.90 4.74 -7.95
N ASN A 176 22.00 6.08 -7.87
CA ASN A 176 23.05 6.83 -8.57
C ASN A 176 24.41 6.77 -7.86
N ILE A 177 24.44 6.45 -6.56
CA ILE A 177 25.69 6.30 -5.79
C ILE A 177 26.31 4.90 -6.01
N LEU A 178 25.46 3.87 -6.11
CA LEU A 178 25.88 2.46 -6.15
C LEU A 178 26.24 1.94 -7.54
N GLU A 179 26.22 2.78 -8.57
CA GLU A 179 26.54 2.34 -9.92
C GLU A 179 28.03 1.93 -9.96
N PRO A 180 28.35 0.67 -10.33
CA PRO A 180 29.74 0.29 -10.51
C PRO A 180 30.31 1.19 -11.61
N THR A 181 31.27 2.04 -11.26
CA THR A 181 32.11 2.72 -12.24
C THR A 181 32.67 1.65 -13.15
N ARG A 182 32.25 1.70 -14.42
CA ARG A 182 32.87 0.93 -15.49
C ARG A 182 34.34 1.27 -15.61
#